data_AF-A0A0S6WWS7-F1
#
_entry.id   AF-A0A0S6WWS7-F1
#
_cell.length_a   1.000
_cell.length_b   1.000
_cell.length_c   1.000
_cell.angle_alpha   90.00
_cell.angle_beta   90.00
_cell.angle_gamma   90.00
#
_symmetry.space_group_name_H-M   'P 1'
#
loop_
_entity.id
_entity.type
_entity.pdbx_description
1 polymer ?
#
loop_
_entity_poly.entity_id
_entity_poly.type
_entity_poly.pdbx_seq_one_letter_code
_entity_poly.pdbx_strand_id
1 'polypeptide(L)' 'MNQALVALALDEGRWDGDRCVLDRKAIDSKLKELDRERAQLLRARDKGGVVVVHANGCDITTYRCEKKGKHFHA' A
#
# COMPACT_ATOMS: atom_id res chain seq x y z
N MET A 1 18.80 12.33 19.39
CA MET A 1 18.72 11.23 18.41
C MET A 1 17.28 11.09 17.99
N ASN A 2 16.97 11.11 16.69
CA ASN A 2 15.59 11.02 16.20
C ASN A 2 15.18 9.54 16.16
N GLN A 3 14.39 9.09 17.14
CA GLN A 3 13.99 7.70 17.29
C GLN A 3 13.22 7.17 16.07
N ALA A 4 12.46 8.02 15.37
CA ALA A 4 11.72 7.62 14.18
C ALA A 4 12.64 7.28 13.00
N LEU A 5 13.73 8.03 12.82
CA LEU A 5 14.72 7.73 11.77
C LEU A 5 15.49 6.45 12.05
N VAL A 6 15.74 6.14 13.32
CA VAL A 6 16.41 4.92 13.74
C VAL A 6 15.51 3.71 13.50
N ALA A 7 14.24 3.78 13.93
CA ALA A 7 13.26 2.73 13.65
C ALA A 7 13.13 2.48 12.14
N LEU A 8 13.00 3.56 11.36
CA LEU A 8 12.92 3.44 9.90
C LEU A 8 14.15 2.78 9.28
N ALA A 9 15.35 3.12 9.76
CA ALA A 9 16.57 2.46 9.30
C ALA A 9 16.59 0.97 9.67
N LEU A 10 16.11 0.59 10.86
CA LEU A 10 16.05 -0.81 11.28
C LEU A 10 15.02 -1.64 10.51
N ASP A 11 13.89 -1.02 10.12
CA ASP A 11 12.80 -1.70 9.41
C ASP A 11 13.08 -1.85 7.91
N GLU A 12 13.64 -0.82 7.27
CA GLU A 12 13.77 -0.74 5.81
C GLU A 12 15.24 -0.79 5.33
N GLY A 13 16.19 -0.67 6.25
CA GLY A 13 17.62 -0.69 5.94
C GLY A 13 18.17 -2.09 5.74
N ARG A 14 19.39 -2.14 5.19
CA ARG A 14 20.14 -3.38 5.02
C ARG A 14 21.21 -3.49 6.10
N TRP A 15 21.34 -4.68 6.68
CA TRP A 15 22.43 -4.99 7.60
C TRP A 15 23.74 -5.30 6.85
N ASP A 16 24.81 -4.65 7.27
CA ASP A 16 26.21 -4.87 6.87
C ASP A 16 27.05 -5.05 8.15
N GLY A 17 27.18 -6.32 8.57
CA GLY A 17 27.80 -6.67 9.85
C GLY A 17 26.99 -6.14 11.03
N ASP A 18 27.59 -5.22 11.79
CA ASP A 18 27.01 -4.56 12.96
C ASP A 18 26.27 -3.25 12.64
N ARG A 19 26.26 -2.82 11.37
CA ARG A 19 25.62 -1.58 10.93
C ARG A 19 24.35 -1.86 10.16
N CYS A 20 23.30 -1.10 10.47
CA CYS A 20 22.09 -1.04 9.65
C CYS A 20 22.13 0.22 8.78
N VAL A 21 22.14 0.05 7.46
CA VAL A 21 22.30 1.12 6.48
C VAL A 21 21.04 1.28 5.66
N LEU A 22 20.39 2.43 5.81
CA LEU A 22 19.33 2.90 4.92
C LEU A 22 19.92 4.01 4.03
N ASP A 23 20.43 3.60 2.86
CA ASP A 23 21.06 4.53 1.93
C ASP A 23 20.05 5.36 1.13
N ARG A 24 20.54 6.40 0.45
CA ARG A 24 19.69 7.28 -0.35
C ARG A 24 18.95 6.55 -1.46
N LYS A 25 19.55 5.53 -2.07
CA LYS A 25 18.93 4.77 -3.17
C LYS A 25 17.77 3.92 -2.67
N ALA A 26 17.92 3.30 -1.50
CA ALA A 26 16.85 2.57 -0.82
C ALA A 26 15.70 3.50 -0.44
N ILE A 27 16.00 4.67 0.13
CA ILE A 27 15.01 5.71 0.44
C ILE A 27 14.26 6.14 -0.82
N ASP A 28 14.99 6.51 -1.88
CA ASP A 28 14.38 6.98 -3.14
C ASP A 28 13.54 5.89 -3.81
N SER A 29 13.92 4.62 -3.65
CA SER A 29 13.18 3.48 -4.19
C SER A 29 11.88 3.25 -3.41
N LYS A 30 11.95 3.26 -2.07
CA LYS A 30 10.77 3.13 -1.22
C LYS A 30 9.78 4.28 -1.42
N LEU A 31 10.28 5.51 -1.55
CA LEU A 31 9.44 6.67 -1.87
C LEU A 31 8.70 6.48 -3.20
N LYS A 32 9.38 5.99 -4.24
CA LYS A 32 8.73 5.69 -5.53
C LYS A 32 7.66 4.62 -5.42
N GLU A 33 7.84 3.61 -4.58
CA GLU A 33 6.83 2.58 -4.31
C GLU A 33 5.61 3.18 -3.61
N LEU A 34 5.83 3.96 -2.55
CA LEU A 34 4.77 4.66 -1.83
C LEU A 34 4.01 5.62 -2.73
N ASP A 35 4.68 6.32 -3.65
CA ASP A 35 4.03 7.20 -4.61
C ASP A 35 3.15 6.43 -5.61
N ARG A 36 3.58 5.25 -6.05
CA ARG A 36 2.79 4.38 -6.92
C ARG A 36 1.55 3.85 -6.18
N GLU A 37 1.73 3.38 -4.95
CA GLU A 37 0.63 2.92 -4.11
C GLU A 37 -0.35 4.07 -3.83
N ARG A 38 0.16 5.24 -3.47
CA ARG A 38 -0.63 6.46 -3.29
C ARG A 38 -1.43 6.80 -4.55
N ALA A 39 -0.82 6.72 -5.73
CA ALA A 39 -1.52 6.96 -6.99
C ALA A 39 -2.63 5.94 -7.25
N GLN A 40 -2.43 4.66 -6.92
CA GLN A 40 -3.46 3.63 -7.01
C GLN A 40 -4.61 3.89 -6.03
N LEU A 41 -4.30 4.23 -4.78
CA LEU A 41 -5.30 4.57 -3.76
C LEU A 41 -6.11 5.80 -4.15
N LEU A 42 -5.46 6.84 -4.70
CA LEU A 42 -6.15 8.02 -5.21
C LEU A 42 -7.10 7.65 -6.36
N ARG A 43 -6.65 6.84 -7.33
CA ARG A 43 -7.51 6.36 -8.42
C ARG A 43 -8.69 5.54 -7.91
N ALA A 44 -8.47 4.68 -6.92
CA ALA A 44 -9.55 3.91 -6.29
C ALA A 44 -10.55 4.85 -5.61
N ARG A 45 -10.07 5.86 -4.88
CA ARG A 45 -10.89 6.87 -4.22
C ARG A 45 -11.69 7.72 -5.22
N ASP A 46 -11.06 8.19 -6.29
CA ASP A 46 -11.72 8.99 -7.33
C ASP A 46 -12.80 8.18 -8.06
N LYS A 47 -12.61 6.86 -8.16
CA LYS A 47 -13.63 5.92 -8.64
C LYS A 47 -14.74 5.64 -7.63
N GLY A 48 -14.66 6.18 -6.40
CA GLY A 48 -15.62 5.97 -5.32
C GLY A 48 -15.36 4.73 -4.47
N GLY A 49 -14.15 4.18 -4.49
CA GLY A 49 -13.83 2.85 -3.96
C GLY A 49 -14.07 1.75 -5.00
N VAL A 50 -13.38 0.62 -4.85
CA VAL A 50 -13.46 -0.52 -5.77
C VAL A 50 -13.88 -1.76 -4.99
N VAL A 51 -14.93 -2.44 -5.43
CA VAL A 51 -15.33 -3.76 -4.91
C VAL A 51 -15.02 -4.80 -5.97
N VAL A 52 -14.44 -5.92 -5.55
CA VAL A 52 -14.10 -7.06 -6.39
C VAL A 52 -14.93 -8.25 -5.93
N VAL A 53 -15.67 -8.88 -6.85
CA VAL A 53 -16.39 -10.14 -6.56
C VAL A 53 -15.56 -11.31 -7.05
N HIS A 54 -15.12 -12.14 -6.11
CA HIS A 54 -14.47 -13.42 -6.39
C HIS A 54 -15.51 -14.55 -6.31
N ALA A 55 -15.55 -15.45 -7.30
CA ALA A 55 -16.09 -16.78 -7.10
C ALA A 55 -15.27 -17.82 -7.86
N ASN A 56 -15.12 -19.00 -7.27
CA ASN A 56 -14.38 -20.13 -7.84
C ASN A 56 -12.97 -19.77 -8.36
N GLY A 57 -12.27 -18.88 -7.66
CA GLY A 57 -10.88 -18.49 -7.99
C GLY A 57 -10.74 -17.53 -9.18
N CYS A 58 -11.83 -16.95 -9.68
CA CYS A 58 -11.80 -15.97 -10.76
C CYS A 58 -12.39 -14.63 -10.33
N ASP A 59 -11.76 -13.53 -10.77
CA ASP A 59 -12.29 -12.17 -10.68
C ASP A 59 -13.45 -12.00 -11.65
N ILE A 60 -14.68 -11.97 -11.13
CA ILE A 60 -15.87 -11.93 -11.97
C ILE A 60 -16.13 -10.51 -12.47
N THR A 61 -16.16 -9.51 -11.59
CA THR A 61 -16.37 -8.09 -11.94
C THR A 61 -15.82 -7.13 -10.88
N THR A 62 -15.51 -5.89 -11.30
CA THR A 62 -15.23 -4.77 -10.38
C THR A 62 -16.29 -3.68 -10.53
N TYR A 63 -16.78 -3.15 -9.40
CA TYR A 63 -17.74 -2.04 -9.40
C TYR A 63 -17.36 -0.95 -8.39
N ARG A 64 -17.92 0.25 -8.57
CA ARG A 64 -17.74 1.40 -7.66
C ARG A 64 -18.36 1.09 -6.30
N CYS A 65 -17.67 1.40 -5.21
CA CYS A 65 -18.24 1.28 -3.87
C CYS A 65 -19.31 2.37 -3.65
N GLU A 66 -20.55 2.11 -4.07
CA GLU A 66 -21.65 3.02 -3.82
C GLU A 66 -22.02 3.01 -2.33
N LYS A 67 -22.01 4.18 -1.69
CA LYS A 67 -22.58 4.32 -0.35
C LYS A 67 -24.11 4.33 -0.44
N LYS A 68 -24.77 3.18 -0.37
CA LYS A 68 -26.14 3.08 0.21
C LYS A 68 -26.31 1.76 0.92
N GLY A 69 -26.78 1.84 2.17
CA GLY A 69 -27.10 0.67 2.97
C GLY A 69 -28.13 -0.25 2.31
N LYS A 70 -28.26 -1.43 2.92
CA LYS A 70 -29.19 -2.53 2.67
C LYS A 70 -28.57 -3.73 1.98
N HIS A 71 -28.37 -4.74 2.83
CA HIS A 71 -28.51 -6.18 2.57
C HIS A 71 -27.80 -6.75 1.35
N PHE A 72 -26.59 -7.27 1.58
CA PHE A 72 -26.16 -8.46 0.88
C PHE A 72 -26.39 -9.65 1.83
N HIS A 73 -27.45 -10.41 1.58
CA HIS A 73 -27.55 -11.78 2.07
C HIS A 73 -26.63 -12.63 1.18
N ALA A 74 -25.60 -13.20 1.80
CA ALA A 74 -25.08 -14.49 1.38
C ALA A 74 -26.00 -15.60 1.92
#